data_AF-A0A2K4FG28-F1
#
_entry.id   AF-A0A2K4FG28-F1
#
_cell.length_a   1.000
_cell.length_b   1.000
_cell.length_c   1.000
_cell.angle_alpha   90.00
_cell.angle_beta   90.00
_cell.angle_gamma   90.00
#
_symmetry.space_group_name_H-M   'P 1'
#
loop_
_entity.id
_entity.type
_entity.pdbx_description
1 polymer ?
#
loop_
_entity_poly.entity_id
_entity_poly.type
_entity_poly.pdbx_seq_one_letter_code
_entity_poly.pdbx_strand_id
1 'polypeptide(L)'
;MKKVLTLLFASILLVGCGHDSHSSKEDKSKHESSKKEDSQSKEESKSKSSDKKDKDYDTSEHETYKKKPSGTFKGDKLETKDYIVTIKDKEIIHNKDKDRDVVAFKFEVKNKSGKSNVNASFAWIESFDILQDSKDTENKLSPSYISFRDGKYAEWDKHQRDNIKKGGTAKGIETYELQGKGDVFIVGKDNNNYDKDLGRTKVKLKDLHKSSFSPREELEKSINKELEKEDEIQDKKDHDKSEKKDDDDKDKAVTDA
;
A
#
# COMPACT_ATOMS: atom_id res chain seq x y z
N MET A 1 -32.86 31.67 25.84
CA MET A 1 -33.71 32.03 24.67
C MET A 1 -33.27 31.19 23.47
N LYS A 2 -34.18 30.76 22.60
CA LYS A 2 -33.84 29.99 21.38
C LYS A 2 -33.60 30.95 20.20
N LYS A 3 -32.51 30.76 19.45
CA LYS A 3 -32.38 31.24 18.07
C LYS A 3 -31.64 30.19 17.24
N VAL A 4 -32.41 29.36 16.55
CA VAL A 4 -31.92 28.50 15.46
C VAL A 4 -31.96 29.35 14.20
N LEU A 5 -30.88 29.35 13.40
CA LEU A 5 -30.85 29.99 12.09
C LEU A 5 -30.43 28.96 11.05
N THR A 6 -31.40 28.19 10.56
CA THR A 6 -31.21 27.23 9.47
C THR A 6 -31.19 27.98 8.15
N LEU A 7 -30.12 27.85 7.37
CA LEU A 7 -29.97 28.55 6.10
C LEU A 7 -29.96 27.53 4.95
N LEU A 8 -31.09 27.43 4.27
CA LEU A 8 -31.30 26.55 3.11
C LEU A 8 -30.83 27.26 1.84
N PHE A 9 -29.79 26.73 1.19
CA PHE A 9 -29.54 26.96 -0.22
C PHE A 9 -30.00 25.73 -1.01
N ALA A 10 -30.81 25.95 -2.03
CA ALA A 10 -31.40 24.90 -2.85
C ALA A 10 -31.22 25.21 -4.33
N SER A 11 -30.94 24.16 -5.12
CA SER A 11 -30.90 24.18 -6.59
C SER A 11 -29.73 24.99 -7.18
N ILE A 12 -29.33 24.84 -8.45
CA ILE A 12 -29.95 24.15 -9.59
C ILE A 12 -28.93 23.22 -10.27
N LEU A 13 -29.35 22.02 -10.69
CA LEU A 13 -28.61 21.20 -11.66
C LEU A 13 -29.00 21.61 -13.08
N LEU A 14 -28.02 21.83 -13.96
CA LEU A 14 -28.22 21.85 -15.41
C LEU A 14 -27.25 20.88 -16.08
N VAL A 15 -27.79 19.81 -16.63
CA VAL A 15 -27.09 18.90 -17.54
C VAL A 15 -27.44 19.32 -18.96
N GLY A 16 -26.43 19.48 -19.83
CA GLY A 16 -26.62 19.84 -21.23
C GLY A 16 -25.58 19.16 -22.12
N CYS A 17 -26.04 18.26 -22.98
CA CYS A 17 -25.25 17.64 -24.05
C CYS A 17 -25.91 18.02 -25.39
N GLY A 18 -25.12 18.43 -26.40
CA GLY A 18 -25.66 18.76 -27.72
C GLY A 18 -24.68 19.46 -28.65
N HIS A 19 -24.10 18.67 -29.55
CA HIS A 19 -23.29 18.96 -30.75
C HIS A 19 -23.27 20.38 -31.37
N ASP A 20 -22.08 20.70 -31.90
CA ASP A 20 -21.75 21.39 -33.16
C ASP A 20 -22.31 22.82 -33.44
N SER A 21 -21.50 23.79 -33.90
CA SER A 21 -20.61 23.62 -35.05
C SER A 21 -19.63 24.79 -35.29
N HIS A 22 -18.50 24.44 -35.93
CA HIS A 22 -17.67 25.21 -36.86
C HIS A 22 -16.96 26.55 -36.53
N SER A 23 -15.68 26.56 -36.93
CA SER A 23 -14.86 27.67 -37.47
C SER A 23 -14.21 28.66 -36.49
N SER A 24 -13.03 29.22 -36.79
CA SER A 24 -11.86 28.69 -37.53
C SER A 24 -10.65 29.60 -37.29
N LYS A 25 -9.44 29.02 -37.31
CA LYS A 25 -8.25 29.65 -37.90
C LYS A 25 -7.14 28.63 -38.10
N GLU A 26 -6.58 28.63 -39.29
CA GLU A 26 -5.46 27.80 -39.72
C GLU A 26 -4.14 28.45 -39.27
N ASP A 27 -3.05 27.67 -39.23
CA ASP A 27 -2.00 27.93 -40.23
C ASP A 27 -1.04 26.76 -40.45
N LYS A 28 -0.94 26.30 -41.71
CA LYS A 28 0.20 25.65 -42.40
C LYS A 28 0.79 24.33 -41.81
N SER A 29 1.30 23.38 -42.60
CA SER A 29 1.63 23.37 -44.04
C SER A 29 1.45 21.99 -44.72
N LYS A 30 1.06 22.04 -46.01
CA LYS A 30 1.31 21.12 -47.16
C LYS A 30 2.18 19.86 -46.89
N HIS A 31 1.84 18.67 -47.42
CA HIS A 31 1.72 18.35 -48.86
C HIS A 31 0.80 17.10 -49.01
N GLU A 32 -0.29 17.08 -49.78
CA GLU A 32 -0.39 16.78 -51.24
C GLU A 32 0.40 15.53 -51.74
N SER A 33 -0.07 14.70 -52.69
CA SER A 33 -1.41 14.30 -53.19
C SER A 33 -1.18 13.16 -54.23
N SER A 34 -2.09 12.24 -54.59
CA SER A 34 -3.39 11.77 -54.04
C SER A 34 -3.60 10.28 -54.48
N LYS A 35 -4.64 9.67 -55.08
CA LYS A 35 -5.98 10.05 -55.59
C LYS A 35 -6.82 8.78 -55.99
N LYS A 36 -8.05 8.62 -55.47
CA LYS A 36 -9.20 7.79 -55.98
C LYS A 36 -9.09 6.23 -55.95
N GLU A 37 -10.13 5.42 -55.65
CA GLU A 37 -11.60 5.39 -55.98
C GLU A 37 -11.89 4.86 -57.41
N ASP A 38 -12.83 3.94 -57.70
CA ASP A 38 -13.77 3.11 -56.90
C ASP A 38 -14.41 1.96 -57.79
N SER A 39 -15.45 1.26 -57.30
CA SER A 39 -16.55 0.55 -58.03
C SER A 39 -16.49 -0.96 -58.40
N GLN A 40 -16.73 -1.81 -57.39
CA GLN A 40 -17.80 -2.84 -57.29
C GLN A 40 -18.48 -3.51 -58.52
N SER A 41 -18.48 -4.86 -58.58
CA SER A 41 -19.57 -5.79 -59.04
C SER A 41 -19.19 -7.26 -58.71
N LYS A 42 -20.05 -8.17 -58.17
CA LYS A 42 -21.11 -9.05 -58.80
C LYS A 42 -20.57 -9.99 -59.90
N GLU A 43 -20.89 -11.30 -59.99
CA GLU A 43 -21.87 -12.19 -59.30
C GLU A 43 -21.46 -13.71 -59.43
N GLU A 44 -22.32 -14.67 -59.03
CA GLU A 44 -22.24 -16.16 -59.26
C GLU A 44 -21.23 -17.02 -58.42
N SER A 45 -21.49 -18.28 -57.99
CA SER A 45 -22.74 -19.09 -57.88
C SER A 45 -22.62 -20.37 -56.99
N LYS A 46 -23.77 -20.95 -56.56
CA LYS A 46 -24.02 -22.34 -56.00
C LYS A 46 -23.36 -22.76 -54.65
N SER A 47 -24.00 -23.40 -53.65
CA SER A 47 -25.28 -24.12 -53.51
C SER A 47 -25.44 -24.79 -52.11
N LYS A 48 -26.63 -25.37 -51.83
CA LYS A 48 -27.00 -26.40 -50.81
C LYS A 48 -27.19 -26.03 -49.32
N SER A 49 -28.47 -25.83 -49.01
CA SER A 49 -29.25 -26.27 -47.83
C SER A 49 -28.63 -27.32 -46.87
N SER A 50 -28.81 -27.11 -45.56
CA SER A 50 -29.43 -28.07 -44.62
C SER A 50 -29.82 -27.39 -43.30
N ASP A 51 -30.85 -27.91 -42.63
CA ASP A 51 -31.50 -27.25 -41.48
C ASP A 51 -30.64 -27.19 -40.21
N LYS A 52 -30.62 -26.02 -39.56
CA LYS A 52 -30.14 -25.89 -38.18
C LYS A 52 -31.33 -25.86 -37.22
N LYS A 53 -31.66 -27.04 -36.72
CA LYS A 53 -32.51 -27.26 -35.54
C LYS A 53 -32.09 -26.31 -34.41
N ASP A 54 -33.02 -25.48 -33.95
CA ASP A 54 -32.84 -24.68 -32.74
C ASP A 54 -32.51 -25.59 -31.56
N LYS A 55 -31.37 -25.30 -30.92
CA LYS A 55 -31.06 -25.83 -29.60
C LYS A 55 -31.46 -24.78 -28.60
N ASP A 56 -32.57 -25.05 -27.93
CA ASP A 56 -32.96 -24.36 -26.71
C ASP A 56 -31.78 -24.40 -25.73
N TYR A 57 -31.35 -23.24 -25.25
CA TYR A 57 -30.24 -23.13 -24.30
C TYR A 57 -30.82 -23.34 -22.90
N ASP A 58 -30.91 -24.61 -22.52
CA ASP A 58 -31.23 -25.04 -21.16
C ASP A 58 -30.34 -24.28 -20.17
N THR A 59 -30.95 -23.29 -19.51
CA THR A 59 -30.29 -22.38 -18.55
C THR A 59 -30.55 -22.89 -17.12
N SER A 60 -30.59 -24.20 -16.94
CA SER A 60 -30.67 -24.83 -15.63
C SER A 60 -29.34 -24.76 -14.87
N GLU A 61 -29.46 -24.44 -13.59
CA GLU A 61 -28.49 -24.75 -12.55
C GLU A 61 -27.03 -24.32 -12.80
N HIS A 62 -26.86 -23.00 -12.90
CA HIS A 62 -25.62 -22.36 -12.43
C HIS A 62 -25.53 -22.44 -10.88
N GLU A 63 -25.55 -23.66 -10.33
CA GLU A 63 -25.27 -24.00 -8.94
C GLU A 63 -23.89 -23.42 -8.59
N THR A 64 -23.90 -22.25 -7.93
CA THR A 64 -22.65 -21.58 -7.57
C THR A 64 -21.85 -22.50 -6.64
N TYR A 65 -20.75 -23.06 -7.15
CA TYR A 65 -19.83 -23.90 -6.38
C TYR A 65 -19.23 -23.07 -5.25
N LYS A 66 -19.92 -23.02 -4.10
CA LYS A 66 -19.61 -22.20 -2.92
C LYS A 66 -18.36 -22.70 -2.21
N LYS A 67 -17.21 -22.53 -2.86
CA LYS A 67 -15.85 -22.87 -2.43
C LYS A 67 -15.69 -22.63 -0.93
N LYS A 68 -15.30 -23.68 -0.20
CA LYS A 68 -15.08 -23.60 1.25
C LYS A 68 -13.87 -22.68 1.51
N PRO A 69 -13.85 -21.92 2.62
CA PRO A 69 -12.70 -21.08 2.95
C PRO A 69 -11.39 -21.89 3.00
N SER A 70 -10.32 -21.31 2.45
CA SER A 70 -8.98 -21.90 2.38
C SER A 70 -8.08 -21.53 3.57
N GLY A 71 -8.54 -20.58 4.38
CA GLY A 71 -7.87 -20.10 5.59
C GLY A 71 -8.83 -19.88 6.76
N THR A 72 -8.32 -19.27 7.82
CA THR A 72 -9.10 -18.83 8.98
C THR A 72 -8.58 -17.50 9.52
N PHE A 73 -9.46 -16.67 10.10
CA PHE A 73 -9.08 -15.49 10.87
C PHE A 73 -9.76 -15.53 12.24
N LYS A 74 -8.98 -15.44 13.32
CA LYS A 74 -9.49 -15.46 14.70
C LYS A 74 -8.69 -14.50 15.58
N GLY A 75 -9.36 -13.49 16.14
CA GLY A 75 -8.73 -12.46 16.96
C GLY A 75 -7.68 -11.69 16.16
N ASP A 76 -6.41 -11.93 16.46
CA ASP A 76 -5.25 -11.28 15.86
C ASP A 76 -4.43 -12.17 14.91
N LYS A 77 -4.86 -13.42 14.67
CA LYS A 77 -4.16 -14.37 13.80
C LYS A 77 -5.00 -14.74 12.57
N LEU A 78 -4.44 -14.51 11.39
CA LEU A 78 -4.92 -15.04 10.11
C LEU A 78 -3.98 -16.14 9.62
N GLU A 79 -4.52 -17.25 9.14
CA GLU A 79 -3.75 -18.37 8.61
C GLU A 79 -4.36 -18.88 7.30
N THR A 80 -3.58 -18.81 6.22
CA THR A 80 -3.92 -19.33 4.88
C THR A 80 -3.21 -20.68 4.65
N LYS A 81 -3.28 -21.26 3.45
CA LYS A 81 -2.39 -22.37 3.06
C LYS A 81 -0.91 -21.96 3.04
N ASP A 82 -0.61 -20.76 2.56
CA ASP A 82 0.75 -20.32 2.23
C ASP A 82 1.50 -19.64 3.38
N TYR A 83 0.80 -18.92 4.25
CA TYR A 83 1.42 -18.14 5.32
C TYR A 83 0.51 -18.00 6.56
N ILE A 84 1.08 -17.43 7.62
CA ILE A 84 0.36 -16.95 8.80
C ILE A 84 0.71 -15.47 8.96
N VAL A 85 -0.29 -14.62 9.19
CA VAL A 85 -0.10 -13.24 9.66
C VAL A 85 -0.60 -13.15 11.10
N THR A 86 0.21 -12.58 11.99
CA THR A 86 -0.16 -12.39 13.41
C THR A 86 0.08 -10.94 13.80
N ILE A 87 -1.00 -10.21 14.09
CA ILE A 87 -0.95 -8.87 14.66
C ILE A 87 -0.36 -8.98 16.07
N LYS A 88 0.63 -8.14 16.38
CA LYS A 88 1.33 -8.11 17.66
C LYS A 88 0.94 -6.90 18.51
N ASP A 89 0.69 -5.76 17.87
CA ASP A 89 0.39 -4.51 18.54
C ASP A 89 -0.44 -3.58 17.62
N LYS A 90 -1.19 -2.66 18.22
CA LYS A 90 -2.10 -1.72 17.57
C LYS A 90 -2.02 -0.37 18.27
N GLU A 91 -1.68 0.70 17.56
CA GLU A 91 -1.66 2.05 18.12
C GLU A 91 -2.22 3.09 17.14
N ILE A 92 -2.52 4.28 17.65
CA ILE A 92 -2.76 5.46 16.82
C ILE A 92 -1.43 6.21 16.69
N ILE A 93 -0.97 6.43 15.47
CA ILE A 93 0.20 7.28 15.19
C ILE A 93 -0.31 8.62 14.67
N HIS A 94 0.03 9.70 15.36
CA HIS A 94 -0.08 11.05 14.84
C HIS A 94 1.14 11.36 13.97
N ASN A 95 0.94 11.42 12.66
CA ASN A 95 1.96 11.77 11.68
C ASN A 95 2.09 13.30 11.61
N LYS A 96 3.12 13.83 12.28
CA LYS A 96 3.42 15.26 12.37
C LYS A 96 3.64 15.90 11.00
N ASP A 97 4.25 15.17 10.06
CA ASP A 97 4.60 15.68 8.72
C ASP A 97 3.38 15.93 7.83
N LYS A 98 2.20 15.42 8.23
CA LYS A 98 0.92 15.58 7.53
C LYS A 98 -0.22 16.11 8.41
N ASP A 99 0.05 16.40 9.69
CA ASP A 99 -0.95 16.71 10.74
C ASP A 99 -2.15 15.73 10.74
N ARG A 100 -1.87 14.42 10.63
CA ARG A 100 -2.89 13.38 10.45
C ARG A 100 -2.71 12.19 11.38
N ASP A 101 -3.80 11.75 12.00
CA ASP A 101 -3.85 10.49 12.74
C ASP A 101 -4.05 9.30 11.80
N VAL A 102 -3.28 8.24 12.02
CA VAL A 102 -3.44 6.93 11.36
C VAL A 102 -3.58 5.84 12.42
N VAL A 103 -4.33 4.77 12.12
CA VAL A 103 -4.24 3.53 12.89
C VAL A 103 -3.09 2.69 12.32
N ALA A 104 -2.25 2.17 13.19
CA ALA A 104 -1.07 1.39 12.84
C ALA A 104 -1.18 -0.03 13.40
N PHE A 105 -0.86 -1.01 12.56
CA PHE A 105 -0.82 -2.42 12.92
C PHE A 105 0.61 -2.93 12.79
N LYS A 106 1.19 -3.42 13.89
CA LYS A 106 2.49 -4.10 13.90
C LYS A 106 2.25 -5.59 13.90
N PHE A 107 2.89 -6.34 13.01
CA PHE A 107 2.60 -7.74 12.79
C PHE A 107 3.84 -8.55 12.39
N GLU A 108 3.72 -9.87 12.48
CA GLU A 108 4.68 -10.84 11.96
C GLU A 108 4.02 -11.72 10.90
N VAL A 109 4.78 -12.06 9.87
CA VAL A 109 4.37 -12.97 8.79
C VAL A 109 5.31 -14.16 8.74
N LYS A 110 4.76 -15.38 8.79
CA LYS A 110 5.50 -16.64 8.66
C LYS A 110 5.16 -17.33 7.33
N ASN A 111 6.15 -17.56 6.47
CA ASN A 111 5.96 -18.30 5.21
C ASN A 111 5.92 -19.81 5.50
N LYS A 112 4.81 -20.49 5.16
CA LYS A 112 4.64 -21.95 5.33
C LYS A 112 4.99 -22.73 4.07
N SER A 113 4.53 -22.28 2.90
CA SER A 113 4.70 -23.06 1.66
C SER A 113 6.12 -22.98 1.11
N GLY A 114 6.78 -21.84 1.26
CA GLY A 114 8.08 -21.53 0.65
C GLY A 114 7.97 -20.87 -0.72
N LYS A 115 6.78 -20.40 -1.12
CA LYS A 115 6.62 -19.51 -2.28
C LYS A 115 7.55 -18.30 -2.13
N SER A 116 8.24 -17.93 -3.20
CA SER A 116 9.24 -16.86 -3.20
C SER A 116 8.65 -15.46 -3.08
N ASN A 117 7.39 -15.24 -3.47
CA ASN A 117 6.73 -13.94 -3.45
C ASN A 117 6.08 -13.56 -2.11
N VAL A 118 6.33 -14.31 -1.03
CA VAL A 118 5.76 -14.02 0.29
C VAL A 118 6.70 -13.08 1.05
N ASN A 119 6.39 -11.79 1.05
CA ASN A 119 6.92 -10.80 1.99
C ASN A 119 5.83 -10.32 2.96
N ALA A 120 6.18 -9.49 3.95
CA ALA A 120 5.25 -9.11 5.00
C ALA A 120 4.14 -8.17 4.51
N SER A 121 4.48 -7.16 3.68
CA SER A 121 3.51 -6.22 3.12
C SER A 121 2.51 -6.91 2.17
N PHE A 122 3.00 -7.76 1.26
CA PHE A 122 2.15 -8.57 0.38
C PHE A 122 1.19 -9.44 1.20
N ALA A 123 1.71 -10.18 2.18
CA ALA A 123 0.86 -11.04 3.00
C ALA A 123 -0.15 -10.25 3.82
N TRP A 124 0.13 -9.01 4.24
CA TRP A 124 -0.86 -8.14 4.89
C TRP A 124 -1.95 -7.67 3.93
N ILE A 125 -1.58 -7.13 2.77
CA ILE A 125 -2.50 -6.58 1.76
C ILE A 125 -3.46 -7.67 1.24
N GLU A 126 -2.98 -8.88 1.01
CA GLU A 126 -3.79 -10.05 0.62
C GLU A 126 -4.64 -10.62 1.77
N SER A 127 -4.38 -10.22 3.01
CA SER A 127 -5.04 -10.75 4.21
C SER A 127 -6.14 -9.87 4.76
N PHE A 128 -6.08 -8.54 4.59
CA PHE A 128 -6.90 -7.63 5.41
C PHE A 128 -7.49 -6.44 4.65
N ASP A 129 -8.83 -6.34 4.70
CA ASP A 129 -9.55 -5.08 4.51
C ASP A 129 -9.67 -4.37 5.87
N ILE A 130 -9.33 -3.07 5.92
CA ILE A 130 -9.50 -2.24 7.12
C ILE A 130 -10.66 -1.28 6.91
N LEU A 131 -11.68 -1.37 7.79
CA LEU A 131 -12.90 -0.55 7.75
C LEU A 131 -12.99 0.33 9.00
N GLN A 132 -13.72 1.46 8.92
CA GLN A 132 -14.06 2.30 10.07
C GLN A 132 -15.57 2.57 10.14
N ASP A 133 -16.15 2.44 11.34
CA ASP A 133 -17.53 2.86 11.63
C ASP A 133 -17.69 4.38 11.38
N SER A 134 -18.74 4.76 10.67
CA SER A 134 -19.25 6.14 10.63
C SER A 134 -20.66 6.18 11.27
N LYS A 135 -21.37 7.31 11.17
CA LYS A 135 -22.78 7.40 11.61
C LYS A 135 -23.71 6.56 10.74
N ASP A 136 -23.45 6.51 9.43
CA ASP A 136 -24.38 6.00 8.41
C ASP A 136 -23.73 5.00 7.43
N THR A 137 -22.41 4.76 7.53
CA THR A 137 -21.61 3.92 6.60
C THR A 137 -20.48 3.18 7.32
N GLU A 138 -20.01 2.07 6.75
CA GLU A 138 -18.68 1.53 7.03
C GLU A 138 -17.73 1.96 5.91
N ASN A 139 -16.69 2.73 6.24
CA ASN A 139 -15.75 3.24 5.23
C ASN A 139 -14.49 2.37 5.18
N LYS A 140 -14.11 1.88 3.99
CA LYS A 140 -12.77 1.28 3.79
C LYS A 140 -11.72 2.38 3.90
N LEU A 141 -10.73 2.16 4.76
CA LEU A 141 -9.66 3.14 4.99
C LEU A 141 -8.57 3.03 3.92
N SER A 142 -8.03 4.18 3.52
CA SER A 142 -6.87 4.27 2.63
C SER A 142 -5.58 3.94 3.41
N PRO A 143 -4.66 3.13 2.86
CA PRO A 143 -3.31 3.00 3.40
C PRO A 143 -2.60 4.36 3.42
N SER A 144 -1.91 4.69 4.51
CA SER A 144 -1.06 5.88 4.59
C SER A 144 0.39 5.53 4.33
N TYR A 145 0.97 6.16 3.30
CA TYR A 145 2.39 6.05 3.02
C TYR A 145 3.18 6.91 4.00
N ILE A 146 3.82 6.23 4.95
CA ILE A 146 4.71 6.78 5.99
C ILE A 146 6.01 5.96 5.92
N SER A 147 7.17 6.64 5.87
CA SER A 147 8.46 5.94 5.93
C SER A 147 8.76 5.55 7.38
N PHE A 148 8.94 4.26 7.62
CA PHE A 148 9.27 3.70 8.93
C PHE A 148 10.68 3.11 8.99
N ARG A 149 11.53 3.42 8.01
CA ARG A 149 12.93 2.95 7.90
C ARG A 149 13.79 3.30 9.11
N ASP A 150 13.43 4.39 9.79
CA ASP A 150 14.22 5.05 10.84
C ASP A 150 13.44 5.15 12.16
N GLY A 151 14.17 5.41 13.25
CA GLY A 151 13.57 5.61 14.57
C GLY A 151 12.91 4.37 15.18
N LYS A 152 11.93 4.61 16.07
CA LYS A 152 11.23 3.58 16.87
C LYS A 152 10.50 2.48 16.08
N TYR A 153 10.33 2.62 14.77
CA TYR A 153 9.63 1.65 13.92
C TYR A 153 10.53 0.93 12.91
N ALA A 154 11.83 1.27 12.85
CA ALA A 154 12.82 0.70 11.93
C ALA A 154 12.80 -0.84 11.91
N GLU A 155 12.71 -1.48 13.08
CA GLU A 155 12.71 -2.95 13.18
C GLU A 155 11.45 -3.63 12.60
N TRP A 156 10.37 -2.89 12.31
CA TRP A 156 9.17 -3.42 11.66
C TRP A 156 9.18 -3.26 10.15
N ASP A 157 9.70 -2.15 9.60
CA ASP A 157 9.78 -1.92 8.14
C ASP A 157 11.03 -2.54 7.48
N LYS A 158 12.14 -2.68 8.22
CA LYS A 158 13.46 -3.10 7.69
C LYS A 158 13.45 -4.30 6.74
N HIS A 159 12.60 -5.29 7.01
CA HIS A 159 12.48 -6.52 6.22
C HIS A 159 11.05 -6.75 5.68
N GLN A 160 10.19 -5.73 5.71
CA GLN A 160 8.76 -5.83 5.38
C GLN A 160 8.49 -6.18 3.91
N ARG A 161 9.43 -5.82 3.02
CA ARG A 161 9.36 -6.05 1.57
C ARG A 161 10.26 -7.22 1.12
N ASP A 162 11.05 -7.78 2.03
CA ASP A 162 11.97 -8.89 1.74
C ASP A 162 11.26 -10.23 1.64
N ASN A 163 11.70 -11.07 0.70
CA ASN A 163 11.11 -12.39 0.47
C ASN A 163 11.43 -13.35 1.63
N ILE A 164 10.41 -13.76 2.36
CA ILE A 164 10.51 -14.60 3.56
C ILE A 164 10.79 -16.04 3.15
N LYS A 165 11.93 -16.59 3.56
CA LYS A 165 12.30 -18.00 3.31
C LYS A 165 11.29 -18.96 3.94
N LYS A 166 11.15 -20.17 3.37
CA LYS A 166 10.26 -21.22 3.90
C LYS A 166 10.52 -21.49 5.39
N GLY A 167 9.47 -21.45 6.20
CA GLY A 167 9.52 -21.64 7.66
C GLY A 167 9.98 -20.40 8.44
N GLY A 168 10.59 -19.41 7.78
CA GLY A 168 11.03 -18.16 8.38
C GLY A 168 9.89 -17.16 8.64
N THR A 169 10.21 -16.12 9.39
CA THR A 169 9.30 -15.05 9.81
C THR A 169 9.96 -13.69 9.54
N ALA A 170 9.17 -12.69 9.13
CA ALA A 170 9.57 -11.27 9.13
C ALA A 170 8.52 -10.41 9.84
N LYS A 171 8.94 -9.23 10.30
CA LYS A 171 8.05 -8.18 10.83
C LYS A 171 7.47 -7.33 9.69
N GLY A 172 6.39 -6.62 9.99
CA GLY A 172 5.82 -5.55 9.16
C GLY A 172 5.04 -4.54 10.00
N ILE A 173 4.91 -3.32 9.50
CA ILE A 173 4.03 -2.27 10.00
C ILE A 173 3.26 -1.65 8.83
N GLU A 174 1.92 -1.68 8.91
CA GLU A 174 1.03 -1.10 7.90
C GLU A 174 0.06 -0.14 8.59
N THR A 175 -0.25 0.99 7.93
CA THR A 175 -1.01 2.08 8.55
C THR A 175 -2.11 2.61 7.64
N TYR A 176 -3.20 3.08 8.25
CA TYR A 176 -4.42 3.47 7.56
C TYR A 176 -4.94 4.80 8.07
N GLU A 177 -5.31 5.70 7.16
CA GLU A 177 -5.73 7.06 7.49
C GLU A 177 -7.10 7.08 8.17
N LEU A 178 -7.17 7.63 9.39
CA LEU A 178 -8.42 7.71 10.13
C LEU A 178 -9.30 8.82 9.56
N GLN A 179 -10.53 8.47 9.20
CA GLN A 179 -11.52 9.39 8.62
C GLN A 179 -12.46 9.98 9.68
N GLY A 180 -12.40 9.47 10.91
CA GLY A 180 -13.20 9.95 12.03
C GLY A 180 -12.81 9.31 13.36
N LYS A 181 -13.73 9.37 14.33
CA LYS A 181 -13.54 8.83 15.69
C LYS A 181 -14.26 7.49 15.94
N GLY A 182 -14.92 6.94 14.92
CA GLY A 182 -15.57 5.63 15.01
C GLY A 182 -14.54 4.51 15.14
N ASP A 183 -14.98 3.37 15.67
CA ASP A 183 -14.10 2.22 15.85
C ASP A 183 -13.68 1.62 14.50
N VAL A 184 -12.55 0.91 14.49
CA VAL A 184 -11.99 0.26 13.30
C VAL A 184 -12.28 -1.24 13.31
N PHE A 185 -12.37 -1.87 12.14
CA PHE A 185 -12.43 -3.31 12.00
C PHE A 185 -11.33 -3.82 11.08
N ILE A 186 -10.76 -4.94 11.47
CA ILE A 186 -9.88 -5.76 10.65
C ILE A 186 -10.76 -6.87 10.06
N VAL A 187 -10.92 -6.93 8.75
CA VAL A 187 -11.70 -7.96 8.04
C VAL A 187 -10.71 -8.90 7.34
N GLY A 188 -10.69 -10.16 7.76
CA GLY A 188 -9.80 -11.17 7.19
C GLY A 188 -10.32 -11.66 5.84
N LYS A 189 -9.46 -11.68 4.82
CA LYS A 189 -9.77 -12.10 3.44
C LYS A 189 -9.24 -13.49 3.14
N ASP A 190 -9.93 -14.24 2.28
CA ASP A 190 -9.43 -15.51 1.75
C ASP A 190 -8.68 -15.27 0.44
N ASN A 191 -7.34 -15.32 0.49
CA ASN A 191 -6.47 -15.13 -0.67
C ASN A 191 -6.56 -16.22 -1.76
N ASN A 192 -7.48 -17.20 -1.61
CA ASN A 192 -7.86 -18.13 -2.67
C ASN A 192 -9.36 -18.05 -3.02
N ASN A 193 -10.14 -17.14 -2.43
CA ASN A 193 -11.60 -17.09 -2.54
C ASN A 193 -12.16 -15.70 -2.14
N TYR A 194 -11.82 -14.66 -2.90
CA TYR A 194 -12.11 -13.25 -2.58
C TYR A 194 -13.59 -12.93 -2.30
N ASP A 195 -14.52 -13.77 -2.76
CA ASP A 195 -15.96 -13.67 -2.51
C ASP A 195 -16.38 -13.96 -1.05
N LYS A 196 -15.43 -14.37 -0.18
CA LYS A 196 -15.69 -14.68 1.23
C LYS A 196 -14.65 -14.11 2.19
N ASP A 197 -15.15 -13.44 3.22
CA ASP A 197 -14.36 -13.06 4.38
C ASP A 197 -14.17 -14.26 5.34
N LEU A 198 -13.01 -14.31 5.98
CA LEU A 198 -12.64 -15.28 7.01
C LEU A 198 -13.13 -14.90 8.42
N GLY A 199 -13.69 -13.70 8.58
CA GLY A 199 -14.17 -13.11 9.84
C GLY A 199 -13.79 -11.63 9.97
N ARG A 200 -14.25 -10.96 11.03
CA ARG A 200 -13.83 -9.59 11.37
C ARG A 200 -13.61 -9.39 12.87
N THR A 201 -12.59 -8.62 13.23
CA THR A 201 -12.22 -8.27 14.62
C THR A 201 -12.42 -6.76 14.82
N LYS A 202 -13.11 -6.36 15.90
CA LYS A 202 -13.34 -4.95 16.23
C LYS A 202 -12.18 -4.38 17.07
N VAL A 203 -11.71 -3.20 16.68
CA VAL A 203 -10.63 -2.43 17.33
C VAL A 203 -11.19 -1.09 17.78
N LYS A 204 -11.33 -0.92 19.09
CA LYS A 204 -11.84 0.33 19.69
C LYS A 204 -10.73 1.37 19.73
N LEU A 205 -10.84 2.44 18.96
CA LEU A 205 -9.77 3.45 18.85
C LEU A 205 -9.45 4.12 20.20
N LYS A 206 -10.48 4.32 21.03
CA LYS A 206 -10.34 4.89 22.39
C LYS A 206 -9.59 4.00 23.39
N ASP A 207 -9.40 2.72 23.07
CA ASP A 207 -8.70 1.75 23.91
C ASP A 207 -7.23 1.54 23.43
N LEU A 208 -6.81 2.24 22.37
CA LEU A 208 -5.44 2.20 21.83
C LEU A 208 -4.55 3.28 22.46
N HIS A 209 -3.26 2.96 22.59
CA HIS A 209 -2.23 3.97 22.82
C HIS A 209 -2.17 4.94 21.63
N LYS A 210 -1.95 6.23 21.89
CA LYS A 210 -1.65 7.23 20.85
C LYS A 210 -0.23 7.77 21.03
N SER A 211 0.58 7.68 19.99
CA SER A 211 1.92 8.28 19.94
C SER A 211 2.06 9.23 18.76
N SER A 212 3.09 10.10 18.79
CA SER A 212 3.45 10.93 17.64
C SER A 212 4.65 10.33 16.88
N PHE A 213 4.78 10.68 15.61
CA PHE A 213 5.90 10.29 14.75
C PHE A 213 6.13 11.31 13.64
N SER A 214 7.37 11.45 13.19
CA SER A 214 7.77 12.27 12.04
C SER A 214 8.85 11.50 11.28
N PRO A 215 8.54 10.96 10.08
CA PRO A 215 9.56 10.38 9.20
C PRO A 215 10.74 11.33 8.93
N ARG A 216 10.46 12.63 8.81
CA ARG A 216 11.47 13.67 8.66
C ARG A 216 12.41 13.74 9.86
N GLU A 217 11.88 13.92 11.08
CA GLU A 217 12.72 14.10 12.27
C GLU A 217 13.53 12.84 12.60
N GLU A 218 13.02 11.64 12.33
CA GLU A 218 13.80 10.41 12.53
C GLU A 218 14.91 10.25 11.48
N LEU A 219 14.67 10.63 10.22
CA LEU A 219 15.71 10.64 9.17
C LEU A 219 16.82 11.67 9.49
N GLU A 220 16.43 12.88 9.92
CA GLU A 220 17.38 13.94 10.32
C GLU A 220 18.23 13.50 11.53
N LYS A 221 17.63 12.78 12.51
CA LYS A 221 18.39 12.15 13.61
C LYS A 221 19.32 11.03 13.14
N SER A 222 18.88 10.17 12.22
CA SER A 222 19.72 9.10 11.66
C SER A 222 20.94 9.66 10.94
N ILE A 223 20.77 10.70 10.12
CA ILE A 223 21.86 11.36 9.37
C ILE A 223 22.86 12.01 10.33
N ASN A 224 22.39 12.83 11.30
CA ASN A 224 23.28 13.49 12.25
C ASN A 224 24.09 12.46 13.07
N LYS A 225 23.44 11.37 13.50
CA LYS A 225 24.08 10.24 14.19
C LYS A 225 25.00 9.41 13.28
N GLU A 226 24.96 9.57 11.96
CA GLU A 226 25.95 8.98 11.04
C GLU A 226 27.17 9.88 10.95
N LEU A 227 26.98 11.19 10.73
CA LEU A 227 28.03 12.21 10.70
C LEU A 227 28.85 12.25 12.01
N GLU A 228 28.20 12.26 13.17
CA GLU A 228 28.86 12.20 14.49
C GLU A 228 29.86 11.03 14.60
N LYS A 229 29.59 9.89 13.94
CA LYS A 229 30.51 8.74 13.91
C LYS A 229 31.64 8.91 12.91
N GLU A 230 31.40 9.57 11.78
CA GLU A 230 32.43 9.84 10.78
C GLU A 230 33.47 10.82 11.34
N ASP A 231 33.01 11.88 12.03
CA ASP A 231 33.86 12.80 12.79
C ASP A 231 34.65 12.05 13.88
N GLU A 232 33.97 11.26 14.72
CA GLU A 232 34.62 10.40 15.74
C GLU A 232 35.67 9.43 15.17
N ILE A 233 35.51 9.00 13.91
CA ILE A 233 36.44 8.10 13.22
C ILE A 233 37.59 8.89 12.59
N GLN A 234 37.36 10.14 12.17
CA GLN A 234 38.38 11.01 11.59
C GLN A 234 39.31 11.58 12.67
N ASP A 235 38.76 12.07 13.79
CA ASP A 235 39.56 12.55 14.94
C ASP A 235 40.50 11.45 15.45
N LYS A 236 40.02 10.21 15.57
CA LYS A 236 40.87 9.06 15.96
C LYS A 236 41.97 8.79 14.94
N LYS A 237 41.66 8.85 13.62
CA LYS A 237 42.67 8.68 12.56
C LYS A 237 43.72 9.79 12.51
N ASP A 238 43.38 11.00 12.94
CA ASP A 238 44.31 12.12 12.97
C ASP A 238 45.12 12.16 14.27
N HIS A 239 44.55 11.72 15.41
CA HIS A 239 45.30 11.44 16.65
C HIS A 239 46.36 10.34 16.43
N ASP A 240 45.96 9.22 15.80
CA ASP A 240 46.83 8.10 15.39
C ASP A 240 47.99 8.52 14.46
N LYS A 241 47.87 9.68 13.79
CA LYS A 241 48.91 10.28 12.92
C LYS A 241 49.78 11.28 13.66
N SER A 242 49.29 11.96 14.69
CA SER A 242 50.14 12.80 15.54
C SER A 242 51.08 11.94 16.40
N GLU A 243 50.57 10.94 17.11
CA GLU A 243 51.41 10.11 18.00
C GLU A 243 52.55 9.42 17.24
N LYS A 244 52.30 8.92 16.03
CA LYS A 244 53.35 8.31 15.19
C LYS A 244 54.44 9.29 14.72
N LYS A 245 54.15 10.59 14.60
CA LYS A 245 55.16 11.61 14.31
C LYS A 245 56.00 11.94 15.54
N ASP A 246 55.37 11.99 16.70
CA ASP A 246 56.04 12.30 17.97
C ASP A 246 56.98 11.19 18.44
N ASP A 247 56.82 9.95 17.94
CA ASP A 247 57.79 8.88 18.12
C ASP A 247 58.89 8.88 17.04
N ASP A 248 58.54 9.10 15.76
CA ASP A 248 59.51 9.22 14.65
C ASP A 248 60.57 10.31 14.88
N ASP A 249 60.25 11.40 15.60
CA ASP A 249 61.22 12.46 15.96
C ASP A 249 61.94 12.23 17.31
N LYS A 250 61.48 11.30 18.18
CA LYS A 250 62.24 10.90 19.38
C LYS A 250 63.42 10.02 19.04
N ASP A 251 63.26 9.04 18.15
CA ASP A 251 64.35 8.13 17.77
C ASP A 251 65.51 8.85 17.06
N LYS A 252 65.26 10.03 16.45
CA LYS A 252 66.31 10.90 15.89
C LYS A 252 67.10 11.68 16.95
N ALA A 253 66.57 11.84 18.16
CA ALA A 253 67.20 12.64 19.22
C ALA A 253 68.24 11.87 20.04
N VAL A 254 68.45 10.58 19.76
CA VAL A 254 69.30 9.67 20.56
C VAL A 254 70.65 9.36 19.88
N THR A 255 70.86 9.79 18.63
CA THR A 255 72.08 9.46 17.85
C THR A 255 73.20 10.50 17.88
N ASP A 256 72.96 11.71 18.41
CA ASP A 256 73.96 12.78 18.53
C ASP A 256 74.35 13.03 20.00
N ALA A 257 75.20 12.15 20.56
CA ALA A 257 75.77 12.26 21.91
C ALA A 257 77.17 11.61 22.01
#